data_AF-A0A5D0TXD5-F1
#
_entry.id   AF-A0A5D0TXD5-F1
#
_cell.length_a   1.000
_cell.length_b   1.000
_cell.length_c   1.000
_cell.angle_alpha   90.00
_cell.angle_beta   90.00
_cell.angle_gamma   90.00
#
_symmetry.space_group_name_H-M   'P 1'
#
loop_
_entity.id
_entity.type
_entity.pdbx_description
1 polymer ?
#
loop_
_entity_poly.entity_id
_entity_poly.type
_entity_poly.pdbx_seq_one_letter_code
_entity_poly.pdbx_strand_id
1 'polypeptide(L)'
;MTVLWTALLSSVGVLAAGVVVSALRDEVRGRLDQLPHALLRLAGHRLPHDVRNDLMEEWQAELGAILTPATGLPITRLVVGTRYSLGLLRTGPKVAGELTGGTSSGLPLRARLYVGGVVASAATAIGTSSIGASWQTVASLAALFLVSESFARLNFGHISFSPGSAAGLASVVLLGPAGAALVGATATISGQRMFAPVKRLFNGAQFALSGYAASVAFRTLHNASYPLGRPTWLEHAIGPFLGALAIFVSVNLLLVAGILLLSRQVTWRDLPRGSGYLIAGVLGDGMTGLLIAGLWDSIGAFSAPVVLLPLVISHWAIARTHRKHRTQTGGSF
;
A
#
# COMPACT_ATOMS: atom_id res chain seq x y z
N MET A 1 30.57 -53.90 37.44
CA MET A 1 30.99 -53.78 36.01
C MET A 1 29.83 -53.56 35.06
N THR A 2 28.71 -54.28 35.16
CA THR A 2 27.55 -54.17 34.24
C THR A 2 26.91 -52.77 34.20
N VAL A 3 26.72 -52.13 35.36
CA VAL A 3 26.12 -50.78 35.47
C VAL A 3 26.98 -49.71 34.76
N LEU A 4 28.30 -49.86 34.79
CA LEU A 4 29.24 -48.92 34.18
C LEU A 4 29.24 -49.05 32.65
N TRP A 5 29.10 -50.28 32.13
CA TRP A 5 28.94 -50.55 30.71
C TRP A 5 27.60 -50.05 30.16
N THR A 6 26.50 -50.21 30.91
CA THR A 6 25.19 -49.67 30.49
C THR A 6 25.19 -48.14 30.46
N ALA A 7 25.83 -47.48 31.42
CA ALA A 7 25.94 -46.02 31.45
C ALA A 7 26.85 -45.48 30.33
N LEU A 8 27.94 -46.19 29.99
CA LEU A 8 28.82 -45.82 28.88
C LEU A 8 28.10 -45.96 27.53
N LEU A 9 27.41 -47.08 27.32
CA LEU A 9 26.65 -47.35 26.10
C LEU A 9 25.48 -46.38 25.91
N SER A 10 24.75 -46.01 26.98
CA SER A 10 23.70 -45.01 26.90
C SER A 10 24.24 -43.61 26.57
N SER A 11 25.40 -43.25 27.13
CA SER A 11 26.04 -41.96 26.86
C SER A 11 26.54 -41.85 25.42
N VAL A 12 27.15 -42.91 24.89
CA VAL A 12 27.57 -42.99 23.48
C VAL A 12 26.34 -42.94 22.55
N GLY A 13 25.24 -43.62 22.91
CA GLY A 13 23.99 -43.58 22.16
C GLY A 13 23.37 -42.17 22.08
N VAL A 14 23.37 -41.41 23.19
CA VAL A 14 22.87 -40.03 23.23
C VAL A 14 23.73 -39.08 22.40
N LEU A 15 25.06 -39.22 22.46
CA LEU A 15 25.98 -38.40 21.66
C LEU A 15 25.85 -38.71 20.16
N ALA A 16 25.77 -39.98 19.78
CA ALA A 16 25.56 -40.39 18.40
C ALA A 16 24.21 -39.89 17.85
N ALA A 17 23.14 -39.99 18.65
CA ALA A 17 21.83 -39.45 18.27
C ALA A 17 21.88 -37.92 18.11
N GLY A 18 22.60 -37.21 18.98
CA GLY A 18 22.78 -35.75 18.89
C GLY A 18 23.46 -35.31 17.58
N VAL A 19 24.52 -36.02 17.16
CA VAL A 19 25.24 -35.74 15.90
C VAL A 19 24.37 -36.03 14.68
N VAL A 20 23.61 -37.13 14.70
CA VAL A 20 22.68 -37.47 13.61
C VAL A 20 21.57 -36.43 13.51
N VAL A 21 21.00 -35.98 14.63
CA VAL A 21 19.96 -34.95 14.65
C VAL A 21 20.49 -33.60 14.18
N SER A 22 21.72 -33.22 14.55
CA SER A 22 22.31 -31.97 14.06
C SER A 22 22.60 -32.02 12.56
N ALA A 23 23.14 -33.14 12.06
CA ALA A 23 23.39 -33.32 10.63
C ALA A 23 22.09 -33.31 9.81
N LEU A 24 21.03 -33.97 10.29
CA LEU A 24 19.70 -33.93 9.67
C LEU A 24 19.10 -32.53 9.68
N ARG A 25 19.29 -31.78 10.77
CA ARG A 25 18.77 -30.40 10.90
C ARG A 25 19.45 -29.46 9.91
N ASP A 26 20.76 -29.61 9.69
CA ASP A 26 21.52 -28.75 8.79
C ASP A 26 21.25 -29.10 7.32
N GLU A 27 21.07 -30.38 6.99
CA GLU A 27 20.60 -30.81 5.65
C GLU A 27 19.19 -30.29 5.36
N VAL A 28 18.26 -30.40 6.32
CA VAL A 28 16.90 -29.88 6.16
C VAL A 28 16.91 -28.36 6.01
N ARG A 29 17.73 -27.63 6.78
CA ARG A 29 17.90 -26.18 6.62
C ARG A 29 18.45 -25.80 5.25
N GLY A 30 19.48 -26.51 4.78
CA GLY A 30 20.06 -26.28 3.46
C GLY A 30 19.04 -26.46 2.34
N ARG A 31 18.20 -27.51 2.41
CA ARG A 31 17.13 -27.73 1.43
C ARG A 31 15.98 -26.72 1.54
N LEU A 32 15.63 -26.31 2.76
CA LEU A 32 14.61 -25.29 2.98
C LEU A 32 15.06 -23.91 2.45
N ASP A 33 16.33 -23.53 2.61
CA ASP A 33 16.84 -22.26 2.10
C ASP A 33 16.82 -22.17 0.56
N GLN A 34 16.83 -23.33 -0.12
CA GLN A 34 16.74 -23.42 -1.57
C GLN A 34 15.29 -23.37 -2.11
N LEU A 35 14.27 -23.59 -1.27
CA LEU A 35 12.86 -23.64 -1.69
C LEU A 35 12.39 -22.37 -2.42
N PRO A 36 12.62 -21.14 -1.91
CA PRO A 36 12.21 -19.92 -2.59
C PRO A 36 12.82 -19.80 -3.99
N HIS A 37 14.09 -20.17 -4.14
CA HIS A 37 14.81 -20.13 -5.42
C HIS A 37 14.32 -21.22 -6.37
N ALA A 38 14.05 -22.43 -5.88
CA ALA A 38 13.48 -23.52 -6.68
C ALA A 38 12.09 -23.16 -7.21
N LEU A 39 11.22 -22.59 -6.35
CA LEU A 39 9.91 -22.09 -6.75
C LEU A 39 10.02 -20.95 -7.77
N LEU A 40 11.00 -20.07 -7.60
CA LEU A 40 11.24 -18.97 -8.54
C LEU A 40 11.68 -19.50 -9.91
N ARG A 41 12.60 -20.47 -9.96
CA ARG A 41 12.97 -21.14 -11.21
C ARG A 41 11.75 -21.79 -11.86
N LEU A 42 10.90 -22.46 -11.08
CA LEU A 42 9.69 -23.09 -11.60
C LEU A 42 8.69 -22.06 -12.15
N ALA A 43 8.61 -20.87 -11.53
CA ALA A 43 7.85 -19.74 -12.07
C ALA A 43 8.44 -19.25 -13.41
N GLY A 44 9.76 -19.12 -13.50
CA GLY A 44 10.47 -18.72 -14.72
C GLY A 44 10.29 -19.70 -15.89
N HIS A 45 10.22 -21.01 -15.61
CA HIS A 45 9.94 -22.01 -16.65
C HIS A 45 8.57 -21.85 -17.30
N ARG A 46 7.62 -21.17 -16.64
CA ARG A 46 6.30 -20.86 -17.19
C ARG A 46 6.29 -19.60 -18.05
N LEU A 47 7.41 -18.87 -18.13
CA LEU A 47 7.56 -17.68 -18.97
C LEU A 47 7.95 -18.06 -20.40
N PRO A 48 7.50 -17.29 -21.40
CA PRO A 48 8.00 -17.34 -22.77
C PRO A 48 9.52 -17.17 -22.85
N HIS A 49 10.16 -17.84 -23.80
CA HIS A 49 11.63 -17.96 -23.87
C HIS A 49 12.34 -16.63 -24.11
N ASP A 50 11.66 -15.69 -24.76
CA ASP A 50 12.14 -14.35 -25.13
C ASP A 50 12.29 -13.40 -23.93
N VAL A 51 11.43 -13.52 -22.91
CA VAL A 51 11.45 -12.63 -21.73
C VAL A 51 11.90 -13.33 -20.44
N ARG A 52 12.11 -14.65 -20.49
CA ARG A 52 12.39 -15.47 -19.30
C ARG A 52 13.65 -15.03 -18.56
N ASN A 53 14.73 -14.75 -19.28
CA ASN A 53 16.03 -14.49 -18.66
C ASN A 53 16.02 -13.13 -17.95
N ASP A 54 15.52 -12.09 -18.61
CA ASP A 54 15.45 -10.73 -18.08
C ASP A 54 14.55 -10.67 -16.83
N LEU A 55 13.35 -11.27 -16.89
CA LEU A 55 12.44 -11.34 -15.74
C LEU A 55 12.99 -12.22 -14.62
N MET A 56 13.74 -13.28 -14.94
CA MET A 56 14.36 -14.11 -13.91
C MET A 56 15.46 -13.37 -13.16
N GLU A 57 16.27 -12.58 -13.85
CA GLU A 57 17.30 -11.75 -13.23
C GLU A 57 16.67 -10.72 -12.30
N GLU A 58 15.62 -10.04 -12.76
CA GLU A 58 14.88 -9.06 -11.96
C GLU A 58 14.22 -9.70 -10.73
N TRP A 59 13.49 -10.81 -10.90
CA TRP A 59 12.83 -11.44 -9.75
C TRP A 59 13.82 -12.04 -8.75
N GLN A 60 15.01 -12.46 -9.19
CA GLN A 60 16.08 -12.88 -8.30
C GLN A 60 16.63 -11.71 -7.50
N ALA A 61 16.83 -10.55 -8.14
CA ALA A 61 17.25 -9.33 -7.45
C ALA A 61 16.22 -8.87 -6.42
N GLU A 62 14.91 -8.90 -6.77
CA GLU A 62 13.83 -8.58 -5.84
C GLU A 62 13.73 -9.56 -4.68
N LEU A 63 13.82 -10.87 -4.96
CA LEU A 63 13.86 -11.87 -3.90
C LEU A 63 15.04 -11.59 -2.95
N GLY A 64 16.23 -11.32 -3.49
CA GLY A 64 17.39 -10.91 -2.69
C GLY A 64 17.09 -9.71 -1.80
N ALA A 65 16.54 -8.63 -2.36
CA ALA A 65 16.18 -7.42 -1.63
C ALA A 65 15.14 -7.67 -0.52
N ILE A 66 14.15 -8.54 -0.76
CA ILE A 66 13.13 -8.93 0.23
C ILE A 66 13.74 -9.77 1.36
N LEU A 67 14.74 -10.60 1.05
CA LEU A 67 15.39 -11.46 2.04
C LEU A 67 16.47 -10.74 2.85
N THR A 68 17.06 -9.63 2.36
CA THR A 68 18.11 -8.86 3.04
C THR A 68 17.71 -8.40 4.45
N PRO A 69 16.51 -7.82 4.70
CA PRO A 69 16.06 -7.47 6.05
C PRO A 69 15.84 -8.68 6.97
N ALA A 70 15.74 -9.90 6.43
CA ALA A 70 15.44 -11.14 7.16
C ALA A 70 16.69 -12.01 7.40
N THR A 71 17.89 -11.50 7.17
CA THR A 71 19.17 -12.22 7.28
C THR A 71 19.45 -12.83 8.68
N GLY A 72 18.82 -12.29 9.74
CA GLY A 72 18.91 -12.85 11.11
C GLY A 72 17.73 -13.75 11.54
N LEU A 73 16.75 -14.00 10.68
CA LEU A 73 15.49 -14.68 11.03
C LEU A 73 15.17 -15.81 10.02
N PRO A 74 15.76 -17.01 10.17
CA PRO A 74 15.74 -18.04 9.12
C PRO A 74 14.33 -18.50 8.74
N ILE A 75 13.43 -18.63 9.71
CA ILE A 75 12.02 -19.03 9.47
C ILE A 75 11.27 -17.91 8.74
N THR A 76 11.44 -16.66 9.15
CA THR A 76 10.82 -15.51 8.49
C THR A 76 11.31 -15.38 7.05
N ARG A 77 12.62 -15.51 6.85
CA ARG A 77 13.25 -15.51 5.53
C ARG A 77 12.64 -16.58 4.62
N LEU A 78 12.50 -17.79 5.13
CA LEU A 78 11.88 -18.90 4.40
C LEU A 78 10.41 -18.62 4.05
N VAL A 79 9.60 -18.19 5.02
CA VAL A 79 8.16 -17.94 4.82
C VAL A 79 7.92 -16.80 3.84
N VAL A 80 8.66 -15.70 3.98
CA VAL A 80 8.52 -14.51 3.13
C VAL A 80 8.99 -14.84 1.70
N GLY A 81 10.16 -15.46 1.55
CA GLY A 81 10.67 -15.87 0.23
C GLY A 81 9.74 -16.86 -0.47
N THR A 82 9.26 -17.87 0.26
CA THR A 82 8.33 -18.88 -0.28
C THR A 82 7.02 -18.23 -0.72
N ARG A 83 6.45 -17.33 0.10
CA ARG A 83 5.20 -16.63 -0.24
C ARG A 83 5.36 -15.75 -1.48
N TYR A 84 6.49 -15.04 -1.60
CA TYR A 84 6.81 -14.24 -2.78
C TYR A 84 6.92 -15.11 -4.04
N SER A 85 7.76 -16.16 -4.00
CA SER A 85 7.96 -17.06 -5.15
C SER A 85 6.68 -17.82 -5.53
N LEU A 86 5.86 -18.22 -4.56
CA LEU A 86 4.56 -18.87 -4.82
C LEU A 86 3.54 -17.89 -5.41
N GLY A 87 3.61 -16.60 -5.03
CA GLY A 87 2.86 -15.52 -5.65
C GLY A 87 3.20 -15.41 -7.13
N LEU A 88 4.50 -15.31 -7.45
CA LEU A 88 5.01 -15.29 -8.83
C LEU A 88 4.68 -16.55 -9.61
N LEU A 89 4.65 -17.72 -8.98
CA LEU A 89 4.21 -18.95 -9.64
C LEU A 89 2.77 -18.88 -10.18
N ARG A 90 1.91 -18.12 -9.47
CA ARG A 90 0.50 -17.92 -9.82
C ARG A 90 0.29 -16.75 -10.79
N THR A 91 1.05 -15.67 -10.63
CA THR A 91 0.90 -14.44 -11.44
C THR A 91 1.80 -14.40 -12.67
N GLY A 92 2.89 -15.16 -12.68
CA GLY A 92 3.92 -15.18 -13.73
C GLY A 92 3.36 -15.33 -15.14
N PRO A 93 2.46 -16.30 -15.42
CA PRO A 93 1.85 -16.42 -16.76
C PRO A 93 1.01 -15.20 -17.17
N LYS A 94 0.41 -14.48 -16.22
CA LYS A 94 -0.37 -13.26 -16.50
C LYS A 94 0.56 -12.08 -16.82
N VAL A 95 1.63 -11.93 -16.05
CA VAL A 95 2.67 -10.91 -16.27
C VAL A 95 3.39 -11.16 -17.61
N ALA A 96 3.69 -12.41 -17.93
CA ALA A 96 4.24 -12.78 -19.24
C ALA A 96 3.28 -12.44 -20.37
N GLY A 97 1.99 -12.78 -20.24
CA GLY A 97 0.99 -12.44 -21.25
C GLY A 97 0.81 -10.92 -21.44
N GLU A 98 1.01 -10.12 -20.39
CA GLU A 98 1.01 -8.66 -20.47
C GLU A 98 2.26 -8.09 -21.16
N LEU A 99 3.42 -8.74 -21.01
CA LEU A 99 4.70 -8.31 -21.59
C LEU A 99 4.91 -8.79 -23.03
N THR A 100 4.53 -10.03 -23.36
CA THR A 100 4.59 -10.56 -24.73
C THR A 100 3.38 -10.17 -25.58
N GLY A 101 2.26 -9.76 -24.95
CA GLY A 101 1.13 -9.09 -25.60
C GLY A 101 1.37 -7.61 -25.94
N GLY A 102 2.61 -7.14 -25.77
CA GLY A 102 3.08 -5.77 -26.02
C GLY A 102 3.11 -5.30 -27.47
N THR A 103 2.34 -5.93 -28.36
CA THR A 103 1.79 -5.25 -29.55
C THR A 103 0.27 -5.18 -29.41
N SER A 104 -0.17 -4.10 -28.74
CA SER A 104 -1.49 -3.45 -28.89
C SER A 104 -2.81 -4.10 -28.42
N SER A 105 -2.91 -4.89 -27.33
CA SER A 105 -4.23 -5.03 -26.64
C SER A 105 -4.17 -5.46 -25.16
N GLY A 106 -4.52 -4.57 -24.21
CA GLY A 106 -4.39 -4.86 -22.76
C GLY A 106 -5.57 -4.47 -21.85
N LEU A 107 -6.62 -3.85 -22.38
CA LEU A 107 -7.85 -3.55 -21.64
C LEU A 107 -9.00 -3.61 -22.65
N PRO A 108 -10.20 -4.13 -22.29
CA PRO A 108 -11.38 -4.00 -23.13
C PRO A 108 -11.53 -2.55 -23.56
N LEU A 109 -11.90 -2.28 -24.81
CA LEU A 109 -12.01 -0.91 -25.35
C LEU A 109 -12.79 0.02 -24.41
N ARG A 110 -13.87 -0.50 -23.80
CA ARG A 110 -14.69 0.21 -22.80
C ARG A 110 -13.89 0.67 -21.58
N ALA A 111 -13.01 -0.18 -21.05
CA ALA A 111 -12.16 0.16 -19.92
C ALA A 111 -11.09 1.20 -20.32
N ARG A 112 -10.54 1.13 -21.54
CA ARG A 112 -9.60 2.16 -22.04
C ARG A 112 -10.27 3.51 -22.22
N LEU A 113 -11.45 3.54 -22.83
CA LEU A 113 -12.25 4.76 -22.99
C LEU A 113 -12.62 5.35 -21.64
N TYR A 114 -12.98 4.51 -20.68
CA TYR A 114 -13.27 4.94 -19.31
C TYR A 114 -12.04 5.56 -18.63
N VAL A 115 -10.88 4.88 -18.65
CA VAL A 115 -9.64 5.44 -18.10
C VAL A 115 -9.28 6.75 -18.79
N GLY A 116 -9.35 6.80 -20.13
CA GLY A 116 -9.11 8.01 -20.90
C GLY A 116 -10.04 9.15 -20.51
N GLY A 117 -11.33 8.87 -20.33
CA GLY A 117 -12.32 9.84 -19.86
C GLY A 117 -12.06 10.34 -18.44
N VAL A 118 -11.68 9.47 -17.52
CA VAL A 118 -11.31 9.84 -16.14
C VAL A 118 -10.07 10.73 -16.12
N VAL A 119 -9.04 10.38 -16.91
CA VAL A 119 -7.81 11.17 -17.05
C VAL A 119 -8.09 12.52 -17.69
N ALA A 120 -8.88 12.55 -18.78
CA ALA A 120 -9.28 13.80 -19.43
C ALA A 120 -10.07 14.69 -18.48
N SER A 121 -11.01 14.12 -17.72
CA SER A 121 -11.80 14.86 -16.71
C SER A 121 -10.91 15.46 -15.62
N ALA A 122 -9.92 14.71 -15.13
CA ALA A 122 -8.96 15.21 -14.15
C ALA A 122 -8.10 16.35 -14.74
N ALA A 123 -7.60 16.17 -15.97
CA ALA A 123 -6.82 17.19 -16.67
C ALA A 123 -7.63 18.46 -16.93
N THR A 124 -8.90 18.34 -17.35
CA THR A 124 -9.81 19.47 -17.51
C THR A 124 -10.06 20.16 -16.18
N ALA A 125 -10.38 19.43 -15.11
CA ALA A 125 -10.64 20.00 -13.79
C ALA A 125 -9.44 20.80 -13.25
N ILE A 126 -8.21 20.30 -13.47
CA ILE A 126 -6.97 21.00 -13.11
C ILE A 126 -6.74 22.20 -14.03
N GLY A 127 -6.86 22.02 -15.35
CA GLY A 127 -6.51 23.03 -16.35
C GLY A 127 -7.48 24.21 -16.42
N THR A 128 -8.75 24.03 -16.06
CA THR A 128 -9.74 25.13 -16.07
C THR A 128 -9.85 25.86 -14.73
N SER A 129 -9.16 25.39 -13.69
CA SER A 129 -9.29 25.94 -12.34
C SER A 129 -8.08 26.80 -11.97
N SER A 130 -8.31 27.96 -11.37
CA SER A 130 -7.24 28.81 -10.84
C SER A 130 -6.77 28.30 -9.47
N ILE A 131 -5.46 28.21 -9.27
CA ILE A 131 -4.87 27.89 -7.96
C ILE A 131 -4.68 29.20 -7.20
N GLY A 132 -5.45 29.40 -6.13
CA GLY A 132 -5.34 30.56 -5.25
C GLY A 132 -4.31 30.41 -4.12
N ALA A 133 -3.65 29.26 -4.02
CA ALA A 133 -2.72 28.92 -2.95
C ALA A 133 -1.26 29.04 -3.39
N SER A 134 -0.34 29.18 -2.42
CA SER A 134 1.09 29.24 -2.72
C SER A 134 1.60 27.91 -3.29
N TRP A 135 2.45 27.98 -4.32
CA TRP A 135 3.09 26.79 -4.90
C TRP A 135 3.95 26.03 -3.88
N GLN A 136 4.48 26.73 -2.87
CA GLN A 136 5.20 26.09 -1.76
C GLN A 136 4.27 25.19 -0.94
N THR A 137 3.05 25.64 -0.63
CA THR A 137 2.04 24.83 0.07
C THR A 137 1.65 23.61 -0.75
N VAL A 138 1.41 23.80 -2.06
CA VAL A 138 1.10 22.71 -3.00
C VAL A 138 2.24 21.69 -3.03
N ALA A 139 3.48 22.13 -3.22
CA ALA A 139 4.65 21.26 -3.26
C ALA A 139 4.88 20.51 -1.95
N SER A 140 4.69 21.18 -0.80
CA SER A 140 4.83 20.56 0.52
C SER A 140 3.80 19.45 0.74
N LEU A 141 2.53 19.71 0.44
CA LEU A 141 1.45 18.74 0.58
C LEU A 141 1.58 17.60 -0.43
N ALA A 142 2.03 17.88 -1.66
CA ALA A 142 2.34 16.86 -2.65
C ALA A 142 3.48 15.94 -2.21
N ALA A 143 4.58 16.51 -1.68
CA ALA A 143 5.69 15.72 -1.15
C ALA A 143 5.23 14.85 0.03
N LEU A 144 4.48 15.40 0.97
CA LEU A 144 3.91 14.68 2.10
C LEU A 144 2.98 13.55 1.65
N PHE A 145 2.13 13.82 0.66
CA PHE A 145 1.25 12.83 0.05
C PHE A 145 2.05 11.67 -0.56
N LEU A 146 3.06 11.96 -1.38
CA LEU A 146 3.93 10.96 -2.01
C LEU A 146 4.73 10.14 -0.99
N VAL A 147 5.27 10.78 0.04
CA VAL A 147 6.01 10.12 1.13
C VAL A 147 5.07 9.18 1.88
N SER A 148 3.87 9.65 2.21
CA SER A 148 2.87 8.88 2.92
C SER A 148 2.35 7.68 2.11
N GLU A 149 2.12 7.87 0.81
CA GLU A 149 1.79 6.79 -0.13
C GLU A 149 2.93 5.77 -0.24
N SER A 150 4.18 6.23 -0.08
CA SER A 150 5.36 5.37 -0.07
C SER A 150 5.47 4.52 1.20
N PHE A 151 5.02 5.03 2.35
CA PHE A 151 4.96 4.28 3.60
C PHE A 151 3.80 3.29 3.69
N ALA A 152 2.67 3.54 3.02
CA ALA A 152 1.56 2.58 2.90
C ALA A 152 2.03 1.20 2.33
N ARG A 153 3.19 1.16 1.67
CA ARG A 153 3.86 -0.06 1.18
C ARG A 153 4.36 -0.98 2.30
N LEU A 154 4.53 -0.48 3.52
CA LEU A 154 5.10 -1.22 4.66
C LEU A 154 4.02 -1.83 5.58
N ASN A 155 2.76 -1.86 5.16
CA ASN A 155 1.63 -2.21 6.04
C ASN A 155 1.81 -3.60 6.72
N PHE A 156 1.78 -3.56 8.05
CA PHE A 156 2.07 -4.70 8.93
C PHE A 156 0.77 -5.45 9.31
N GLY A 157 0.22 -6.25 8.39
CA GLY A 157 -0.90 -7.15 8.71
C GLY A 157 -2.30 -6.52 8.64
N HIS A 158 -3.28 -7.15 9.30
CA HIS A 158 -4.73 -6.91 9.20
C HIS A 158 -5.25 -5.54 9.70
N ILE A 159 -4.41 -4.50 9.73
CA ILE A 159 -4.79 -3.11 10.05
C ILE A 159 -4.25 -2.25 8.91
N SER A 160 -5.11 -1.83 7.99
CA SER A 160 -4.70 -1.01 6.85
C SER A 160 -4.77 0.47 7.21
N PHE A 161 -3.61 1.06 7.49
CA PHE A 161 -3.44 2.52 7.59
C PHE A 161 -2.99 3.06 6.23
N SER A 162 -3.64 4.11 5.72
CA SER A 162 -3.23 4.80 4.50
C SER A 162 -2.87 6.25 4.85
N PRO A 163 -1.63 6.52 5.34
CA PRO A 163 -1.23 7.86 5.73
C PRO A 163 -1.33 8.90 4.60
N GLY A 164 -1.40 8.45 3.33
CA GLY A 164 -1.59 9.32 2.17
C GLY A 164 -2.92 10.05 2.15
N SER A 165 -3.97 9.49 2.76
CA SER A 165 -5.29 10.14 2.83
C SER A 165 -5.25 11.43 3.67
N ALA A 166 -4.42 11.48 4.72
CA ALA A 166 -4.32 12.65 5.60
C ALA A 166 -3.78 13.89 4.86
N ALA A 167 -2.67 13.76 4.13
CA ALA A 167 -2.12 14.87 3.33
C ALA A 167 -3.05 15.26 2.18
N GLY A 168 -3.70 14.27 1.55
CA GLY A 168 -4.70 14.50 0.50
C GLY A 168 -5.90 15.30 1.02
N LEU A 169 -6.42 14.97 2.20
CA LEU A 169 -7.57 15.67 2.79
C LEU A 169 -7.19 16.99 3.46
N ALA A 170 -5.95 17.16 3.92
CA ALA A 170 -5.45 18.49 4.29
C ALA A 170 -5.45 19.43 3.08
N SER A 171 -5.06 18.92 1.90
CA SER A 171 -5.06 19.70 0.65
C SER A 171 -6.46 20.13 0.20
N VAL A 172 -7.48 19.32 0.49
CA VAL A 172 -8.91 19.63 0.24
C VAL A 172 -9.34 20.90 0.96
N VAL A 173 -8.85 21.10 2.18
CA VAL A 173 -9.15 22.27 3.02
C VAL A 173 -8.27 23.46 2.67
N LEU A 174 -6.96 23.23 2.49
CA LEU A 174 -5.96 24.31 2.41
C LEU A 174 -5.78 24.90 1.01
N LEU A 175 -5.91 24.10 -0.05
CA LEU A 175 -5.51 24.52 -1.40
C LEU A 175 -6.69 24.80 -2.36
N GLY A 176 -7.91 24.48 -1.93
CA GLY A 176 -9.08 24.51 -2.79
C GLY A 176 -9.07 23.41 -3.88
N PRO A 177 -10.06 23.42 -4.80
CA PRO A 177 -10.29 22.30 -5.70
C PRO A 177 -9.12 21.99 -6.63
N ALA A 178 -8.52 23.03 -7.24
CA ALA A 178 -7.39 22.86 -8.15
C ALA A 178 -6.16 22.29 -7.45
N GLY A 179 -5.82 22.83 -6.27
CA GLY A 179 -4.64 22.38 -5.54
C GLY A 179 -4.82 20.98 -4.93
N ALA A 180 -6.02 20.64 -4.46
CA ALA A 180 -6.33 19.28 -4.03
C ALA A 180 -6.23 18.27 -5.18
N ALA A 181 -6.70 18.66 -6.37
CA ALA A 181 -6.58 17.84 -7.57
C ALA A 181 -5.10 17.64 -7.97
N LEU A 182 -4.28 18.68 -7.89
CA LEU A 182 -2.84 18.58 -8.17
C LEU A 182 -2.10 17.68 -7.19
N VAL A 183 -2.37 17.82 -5.89
CA VAL A 183 -1.79 16.93 -4.88
C VAL A 183 -2.18 15.48 -5.18
N GLY A 184 -3.45 15.21 -5.47
CA GLY A 184 -3.90 13.87 -5.88
C GLY A 184 -3.26 13.36 -7.17
N ALA A 185 -3.06 14.23 -8.17
CA ALA A 185 -2.41 13.88 -9.44
C ALA A 185 -0.96 13.43 -9.26
N THR A 186 -0.29 13.81 -8.16
CA THR A 186 1.07 13.35 -7.88
C THR A 186 1.17 11.84 -7.62
N ALA A 187 0.06 11.15 -7.31
CA ALA A 187 0.02 9.68 -7.26
C ALA A 187 0.43 9.02 -8.59
N THR A 188 0.39 9.74 -9.72
CA THR A 188 0.97 9.24 -10.99
C THR A 188 2.48 8.99 -10.89
N ILE A 189 3.18 9.80 -10.09
CA ILE A 189 4.63 9.78 -9.87
C ILE A 189 5.00 8.71 -8.83
N SER A 190 4.10 8.43 -7.87
CA SER A 190 4.31 7.47 -6.79
C SER A 190 4.86 6.14 -7.31
N GLY A 191 5.89 5.65 -6.61
CA GLY A 191 6.89 4.68 -7.07
C GLY A 191 6.40 3.25 -7.28
N GLN A 192 5.16 3.03 -7.66
CA GLN A 192 4.66 1.76 -8.17
C GLN A 192 5.17 1.52 -9.61
N ARG A 193 6.51 1.52 -9.81
CA ARG A 193 7.16 1.25 -11.11
C ARG A 193 6.77 -0.13 -11.68
N MET A 194 6.32 -1.05 -10.81
CA MET A 194 5.80 -2.38 -11.18
C MET A 194 4.40 -2.39 -11.80
N PHE A 195 3.62 -1.30 -11.76
CA PHE A 195 2.31 -1.28 -12.43
C PHE A 195 2.39 -0.63 -13.80
N ALA A 196 1.66 -1.22 -14.75
CA ALA A 196 1.48 -0.68 -16.09
C ALA A 196 1.15 0.82 -16.05
N PRO A 197 1.72 1.64 -16.95
CA PRO A 197 1.59 3.10 -16.94
C PRO A 197 0.12 3.58 -16.89
N VAL A 198 -0.80 2.82 -17.49
CA VAL A 198 -2.24 3.09 -17.47
C VAL A 198 -2.82 3.07 -16.05
N LYS A 199 -2.41 2.13 -15.20
CA LYS A 199 -2.91 2.02 -13.82
C LYS A 199 -2.42 3.18 -12.95
N ARG A 200 -1.17 3.61 -13.16
CA ARG A 200 -0.62 4.79 -12.47
C ARG A 200 -1.37 6.06 -12.85
N LEU A 201 -1.61 6.24 -14.14
CA LEU A 201 -2.35 7.38 -14.67
C LEU A 201 -3.79 7.40 -14.14
N PHE A 202 -4.46 6.24 -14.13
CA PHE A 202 -5.80 6.11 -13.57
C PHE A 202 -5.84 6.41 -12.07
N ASN A 203 -4.91 5.87 -11.27
CA ASN A 203 -4.85 6.14 -9.84
C ASN A 203 -4.64 7.64 -9.56
N GLY A 204 -3.73 8.29 -10.27
CA GLY A 204 -3.52 9.74 -10.14
C GLY A 204 -4.74 10.56 -10.53
N ALA A 205 -5.39 10.24 -11.65
CA ALA A 205 -6.62 10.90 -12.06
C ALA A 205 -7.77 10.67 -11.06
N GLN A 206 -7.87 9.46 -10.50
CA GLN A 206 -8.85 9.11 -9.48
C GLN A 206 -8.66 9.94 -8.21
N PHE A 207 -7.44 10.03 -7.69
CA PHE A 207 -7.13 10.86 -6.52
C PHE A 207 -7.36 12.35 -6.81
N ALA A 208 -7.00 12.82 -8.01
CA ALA A 208 -7.23 14.19 -8.43
C ALA A 208 -8.73 14.55 -8.44
N LEU A 209 -9.57 13.72 -9.08
CA LEU A 209 -11.03 13.96 -9.13
C LEU A 209 -11.69 13.83 -7.77
N SER A 210 -11.27 12.84 -6.95
CA SER A 210 -11.79 12.66 -5.59
C SER A 210 -11.47 13.87 -4.73
N GLY A 211 -10.22 14.37 -4.78
CA GLY A 211 -9.78 15.56 -4.06
C GLY A 211 -10.48 16.84 -4.54
N TYR A 212 -10.64 16.99 -5.86
CA TYR A 212 -11.36 18.11 -6.45
C TYR A 212 -12.80 18.17 -5.94
N ALA A 213 -13.55 17.07 -6.10
CA ALA A 213 -14.96 16.98 -5.70
C ALA A 213 -15.13 17.19 -4.19
N ALA A 214 -14.25 16.60 -3.38
CA ALA A 214 -14.24 16.79 -1.94
C ALA A 214 -13.99 18.24 -1.54
N SER A 215 -13.09 18.96 -2.22
CA SER A 215 -12.81 20.37 -1.94
C SER A 215 -13.96 21.29 -2.36
N VAL A 216 -14.64 20.98 -3.47
CA VAL A 216 -15.89 21.66 -3.84
C VAL A 216 -16.95 21.44 -2.76
N ALA A 217 -17.14 20.20 -2.29
CA ALA A 217 -18.07 19.88 -1.22
C ALA A 217 -17.70 20.60 0.09
N PHE A 218 -16.42 20.61 0.48
CA PHE A 218 -15.96 21.33 1.66
C PHE A 218 -16.29 22.82 1.57
N ARG A 219 -15.96 23.48 0.46
CA ARG A 219 -16.20 24.93 0.29
C ARG A 219 -17.67 25.32 0.19
N THR A 220 -18.52 24.42 -0.30
CA THR A 220 -19.97 24.67 -0.39
C THR A 220 -20.66 24.47 0.95
N LEU A 221 -20.18 23.54 1.78
CA LEU A 221 -20.70 23.29 3.12
C LEU A 221 -20.08 24.21 4.18
N HIS A 222 -18.82 24.61 4.01
CA HIS A 222 -18.08 25.44 4.95
C HIS A 222 -18.46 26.91 4.79
N ASN A 223 -18.88 27.52 5.88
CA ASN A 223 -19.25 28.93 5.87
C ASN A 223 -18.00 29.82 5.83
N ALA A 224 -17.88 30.64 4.80
CA ALA A 224 -16.76 31.57 4.59
C ALA A 224 -16.58 32.59 5.73
N SER A 225 -17.60 32.80 6.58
CA SER A 225 -17.51 33.65 7.78
C SER A 225 -16.53 33.13 8.84
N TYR A 226 -16.11 31.86 8.77
CA TYR A 226 -15.12 31.27 9.67
C TYR A 226 -13.84 30.95 8.87
N PRO A 227 -12.89 31.90 8.77
CA PRO A 227 -11.63 31.66 8.07
C PRO A 227 -10.70 30.75 8.88
N LEU A 228 -9.79 30.07 8.17
CA LEU A 228 -8.71 29.26 8.74
C LEU A 228 -7.89 30.06 9.77
N GLY A 229 -7.34 29.36 10.76
CA GLY A 229 -6.47 29.94 11.80
C GLY A 229 -7.20 30.65 12.95
N ARG A 230 -8.53 30.73 12.93
CA ARG A 230 -9.33 31.27 14.06
C ARG A 230 -9.68 30.17 15.07
N PRO A 231 -9.81 30.50 16.38
CA PRO A 231 -10.12 29.50 17.41
C PRO A 231 -11.42 28.72 17.15
N THR A 232 -12.44 29.39 16.62
CA THR A 232 -13.75 28.81 16.32
C THR A 232 -13.81 28.08 14.97
N TRP A 233 -12.74 28.15 14.17
CA TRP A 233 -12.73 27.55 12.82
C TRP A 233 -12.95 26.04 12.89
N LEU A 234 -12.25 25.35 13.80
CA LEU A 234 -12.26 23.89 13.86
C LEU A 234 -13.66 23.34 14.13
N GLU A 235 -14.38 23.93 15.07
CA GLU A 235 -15.74 23.55 15.44
C GLU A 235 -16.71 23.62 14.25
N HIS A 236 -16.54 24.64 13.40
CA HIS A 236 -17.37 24.86 12.22
C HIS A 236 -16.88 24.08 10.99
N ALA A 237 -15.61 23.65 10.98
CA ALA A 237 -15.03 22.90 9.88
C ALA A 237 -15.29 21.39 9.96
N ILE A 238 -15.55 20.83 11.15
CA ILE A 238 -15.74 19.37 11.32
C ILE A 238 -16.89 18.84 10.45
N GLY A 239 -18.07 19.45 10.51
CA GLY A 239 -19.24 19.02 9.73
C GLY A 239 -18.99 19.05 8.20
N PRO A 240 -18.60 20.20 7.64
CA PRO A 240 -18.19 20.32 6.23
C PRO A 240 -17.08 19.35 5.83
N PHE A 241 -16.10 19.12 6.71
CA PHE A 241 -15.00 18.19 6.46
C PHE A 241 -15.49 16.74 6.39
N LEU A 242 -16.39 16.32 7.28
CA LEU A 242 -17.00 14.99 7.21
C LEU A 242 -17.80 14.81 5.90
N GLY A 243 -18.51 15.84 5.46
CA GLY A 243 -19.18 15.85 4.16
C GLY A 243 -18.19 15.71 2.99
N ALA A 244 -17.10 16.46 3.01
CA ALA A 244 -16.03 16.37 2.02
C ALA A 244 -15.36 14.99 1.99
N LEU A 245 -15.11 14.41 3.17
CA LEU A 245 -14.56 13.07 3.33
C LEU A 245 -15.49 12.00 2.75
N ALA A 246 -16.79 12.10 3.02
CA ALA A 246 -17.80 11.20 2.44
C ALA A 246 -17.82 11.30 0.91
N ILE A 247 -17.74 12.51 0.35
CA ILE A 247 -17.65 12.73 -1.10
C ILE A 247 -16.36 12.15 -1.67
N PHE A 248 -15.21 12.39 -1.02
CA PHE A 248 -13.94 11.83 -1.44
C PHE A 248 -14.00 10.30 -1.56
N VAL A 249 -14.47 9.63 -0.50
CA VAL A 249 -14.59 8.17 -0.45
C VAL A 249 -15.58 7.67 -1.50
N SER A 250 -16.73 8.33 -1.64
CA SER A 250 -17.77 7.93 -2.59
C SER A 250 -17.26 8.02 -4.03
N VAL A 251 -16.65 9.14 -4.42
CA VAL A 251 -16.08 9.31 -5.77
C VAL A 251 -14.97 8.29 -6.01
N ASN A 252 -14.09 8.09 -5.04
CA ASN A 252 -13.00 7.13 -5.13
C ASN A 252 -13.53 5.70 -5.38
N LEU A 253 -14.49 5.24 -4.56
CA LEU A 253 -15.10 3.93 -4.68
C LEU A 253 -15.88 3.76 -5.98
N LEU A 254 -16.62 4.78 -6.42
CA LEU A 254 -17.34 4.75 -7.69
C LEU A 254 -16.38 4.61 -8.88
N LEU A 255 -15.27 5.35 -8.86
CA LEU A 255 -14.27 5.29 -9.93
C LEU A 255 -13.60 3.90 -9.99
N VAL A 256 -13.21 3.35 -8.84
CA VAL A 256 -12.64 2.00 -8.71
C VAL A 256 -13.65 0.93 -9.14
N ALA A 257 -14.89 1.02 -8.67
CA ALA A 257 -15.94 0.08 -9.05
C ALA A 257 -16.15 0.10 -10.57
N GLY A 258 -16.22 1.30 -11.17
CA GLY A 258 -16.38 1.46 -12.62
C GLY A 258 -15.29 0.73 -13.42
N ILE A 259 -14.01 0.90 -13.06
CA ILE A 259 -12.93 0.20 -13.78
C ILE A 259 -12.96 -1.31 -13.55
N LEU A 260 -13.27 -1.79 -12.34
CA LEU A 260 -13.34 -3.23 -12.02
C LEU A 260 -14.48 -3.93 -12.77
N LEU A 261 -15.63 -3.26 -12.89
CA LEU A 261 -16.78 -3.78 -13.63
C LEU A 261 -16.54 -3.78 -15.14
N LEU A 262 -15.96 -2.70 -15.68
CA LEU A 262 -15.66 -2.59 -17.11
C LEU A 262 -14.52 -3.51 -17.55
N SER A 263 -13.61 -3.84 -16.64
CA SER A 263 -12.56 -4.85 -16.85
C SER A 263 -13.02 -6.30 -16.58
N ARG A 264 -14.30 -6.50 -16.18
CA ARG A 264 -14.89 -7.80 -15.81
C ARG A 264 -14.14 -8.54 -14.70
N GLN A 265 -13.48 -7.80 -13.81
CA GLN A 265 -12.74 -8.38 -12.69
C GLN A 265 -13.64 -8.70 -11.49
N VAL A 266 -14.77 -8.00 -11.36
CA VAL A 266 -15.69 -8.11 -10.21
C VAL A 266 -17.13 -7.98 -10.70
N THR A 267 -18.09 -8.64 -10.05
CA THR A 267 -19.53 -8.47 -10.32
C THR A 267 -20.14 -7.45 -9.36
N TRP A 268 -21.21 -6.76 -9.77
CA TRP A 268 -21.91 -5.78 -8.92
C TRP A 268 -22.29 -6.29 -7.52
N ARG A 269 -22.52 -7.61 -7.37
CA ARG A 269 -22.86 -8.27 -6.10
C ARG A 269 -21.68 -8.41 -5.13
N ASP A 270 -20.45 -8.31 -5.62
CA ASP A 270 -19.24 -8.50 -4.82
C ASP A 270 -18.70 -7.17 -4.28
N LEU A 271 -19.11 -6.03 -4.86
CA LEU A 271 -18.70 -4.69 -4.46
C LEU A 271 -19.00 -4.34 -2.98
N PRO A 272 -20.18 -4.67 -2.41
CA PRO A 272 -20.51 -4.27 -1.05
C PRO A 272 -19.70 -5.02 0.02
N ARG A 273 -19.17 -6.21 -0.30
CA ARG A 273 -18.48 -7.07 0.70
C ARG A 273 -17.06 -6.60 1.03
N GLY A 274 -16.43 -5.85 0.12
CA GLY A 274 -15.07 -5.32 0.30
C GLY A 274 -15.01 -3.85 0.75
N SER A 275 -16.11 -3.10 0.61
CA SER A 275 -16.11 -1.64 0.82
C SER A 275 -16.09 -1.22 2.29
N GLY A 276 -16.68 -2.01 3.20
CA GLY A 276 -16.80 -1.64 4.62
C GLY A 276 -15.46 -1.42 5.33
N TYR A 277 -14.46 -2.25 5.03
CA TYR A 277 -13.12 -2.13 5.63
C TYR A 277 -12.34 -0.92 5.09
N LEU A 278 -12.54 -0.58 3.81
CA LEU A 278 -11.97 0.62 3.18
C LEU A 278 -12.58 1.91 3.74
N ILE A 279 -13.90 1.92 3.97
CA ILE A 279 -14.61 3.07 4.52
C ILE A 279 -14.13 3.36 5.95
N ALA A 280 -14.00 2.34 6.80
CA ALA A 280 -13.55 2.50 8.18
C ALA A 280 -12.11 3.04 8.27
N GLY A 281 -11.20 2.55 7.42
CA GLY A 281 -9.81 3.03 7.38
C GLY A 281 -9.70 4.48 6.91
N VAL A 282 -10.42 4.85 5.84
CA VAL A 282 -10.36 6.23 5.32
C VAL A 282 -11.05 7.23 6.24
N LEU A 283 -12.10 6.82 6.98
CA LEU A 283 -12.75 7.69 7.98
C LEU A 283 -11.83 8.01 9.16
N GLY A 284 -11.12 7.00 9.69
CA GLY A 284 -10.17 7.19 10.79
C GLY A 284 -8.98 8.07 10.38
N ASP A 285 -8.40 7.78 9.21
CA ASP A 285 -7.22 8.50 8.71
C ASP A 285 -7.58 9.91 8.20
N GLY A 286 -8.82 10.10 7.78
CA GLY A 286 -9.27 11.37 7.22
C GLY A 286 -9.26 12.51 8.24
N MET A 287 -9.66 12.25 9.49
CA MET A 287 -9.67 13.26 10.55
C MET A 287 -8.29 13.84 10.85
N THR A 288 -7.23 13.07 10.60
CA THR A 288 -5.85 13.52 10.70
C THR A 288 -5.54 14.65 9.70
N GLY A 289 -6.16 14.65 8.52
CA GLY A 289 -6.03 15.73 7.54
C GLY A 289 -6.59 17.06 8.03
N LEU A 290 -7.68 17.03 8.81
CA LEU A 290 -8.26 18.24 9.41
C LEU A 290 -7.33 18.84 10.48
N LEU A 291 -6.66 18.00 11.28
CA LEU A 291 -5.66 18.45 12.26
C LEU A 291 -4.45 19.09 11.58
N ILE A 292 -3.96 18.48 10.49
CA ILE A 292 -2.88 19.05 9.68
C ILE A 292 -3.32 20.42 9.13
N ALA A 293 -4.54 20.54 8.62
CA ALA A 293 -5.06 21.80 8.10
C ALA A 293 -5.17 22.88 9.19
N GLY A 294 -5.70 22.54 10.37
CA GLY A 294 -5.84 23.49 11.48
C GLY A 294 -4.50 23.97 12.05
N LEU A 295 -3.46 23.13 12.02
CA LEU A 295 -2.11 23.48 12.49
C LEU A 295 -1.25 24.15 11.41
N TRP A 296 -1.73 24.21 10.17
CA TRP A 296 -0.93 24.67 9.05
C TRP A 296 -0.49 26.13 9.19
N ASP A 297 -1.37 27.02 9.66
CA ASP A 297 -1.02 28.44 9.82
C ASP A 297 0.02 28.67 10.93
N SER A 298 0.11 27.77 11.92
CA SER A 298 1.03 27.91 13.04
C SER A 298 2.43 27.40 12.74
N ILE A 299 2.54 26.23 12.10
CA ILE A 299 3.82 25.52 11.92
C ILE A 299 4.05 25.03 10.47
N GLY A 300 3.17 25.38 9.54
CA GLY A 300 3.31 25.08 8.11
C GLY A 300 3.45 23.59 7.84
N ALA A 301 4.43 23.23 7.01
CA ALA A 301 4.71 21.85 6.62
C ALA A 301 5.09 20.93 7.81
N PHE A 302 5.53 21.48 8.95
CA PHE A 302 5.83 20.70 10.15
C PHE A 302 4.57 20.14 10.84
N SER A 303 3.38 20.63 10.49
CA SER A 303 2.10 20.06 10.95
C SER A 303 1.97 18.57 10.66
N ALA A 304 2.38 18.13 9.46
CA ALA A 304 2.26 16.75 9.05
C ALA A 304 3.12 15.76 9.87
N PRO A 305 4.44 15.94 10.05
CA PRO A 305 5.22 15.04 10.91
C PRO A 305 4.74 15.09 12.37
N VAL A 306 4.37 16.26 12.91
CA VAL A 306 3.85 16.37 14.28
C VAL A 306 2.59 15.54 14.49
N VAL A 307 1.67 15.56 13.52
CA VAL A 307 0.41 14.82 13.60
C VAL A 307 0.59 13.33 13.25
N LEU A 308 1.42 13.01 12.26
CA LEU A 308 1.57 11.64 11.74
C LEU A 308 2.53 10.77 12.57
N LEU A 309 3.59 11.33 13.16
CA LEU A 309 4.57 10.55 13.94
C LEU A 309 3.93 9.76 15.09
N PRO A 310 3.09 10.37 15.96
CA PRO A 310 2.44 9.64 17.05
C PRO A 310 1.55 8.50 16.54
N LEU A 311 0.85 8.70 15.41
CA LEU A 311 0.01 7.67 14.80
C LEU A 311 0.85 6.51 14.27
N VAL A 312 1.93 6.80 13.55
CA VAL A 312 2.84 5.77 13.04
C VAL A 312 3.44 4.96 14.18
N ILE A 313 3.90 5.63 15.26
CA ILE A 313 4.46 4.97 16.45
C ILE A 313 3.40 4.09 17.13
N SER A 314 2.17 4.59 17.30
CA SER A 314 1.08 3.84 17.93
C SER A 314 0.73 2.58 17.15
N HIS A 315 0.59 2.68 15.82
CA HIS A 315 0.31 1.53 14.96
C HIS A 315 1.46 0.52 14.95
N TRP A 316 2.70 0.99 14.92
CA TRP A 316 3.88 0.13 15.03
C TRP A 316 3.89 -0.63 16.37
N ALA A 317 3.56 0.04 17.48
CA ALA A 317 3.47 -0.58 18.79
C ALA A 317 2.37 -1.66 18.86
N ILE A 318 1.18 -1.39 18.32
CA ILE A 318 0.06 -2.34 18.24
C ILE A 318 0.42 -3.55 17.36
N ALA A 319 1.04 -3.31 16.20
CA ALA A 319 1.49 -4.39 15.33
C ALA A 319 2.52 -5.30 16.03
N ARG A 320 3.34 -4.75 16.93
CA ARG A 320 4.33 -5.50 17.70
C ARG A 320 3.68 -6.37 18.79
N THR A 321 2.64 -5.92 19.46
CA THR A 321 1.91 -6.70 20.48
C THR A 321 1.13 -7.87 19.87
N HIS A 322 0.47 -7.67 18.73
CA HIS A 322 -0.21 -8.77 18.02
C HIS A 322 0.74 -9.89 17.57
N ARG A 323 1.99 -9.56 17.22
CA ARG A 323 3.01 -10.57 16.88
C ARG A 323 3.42 -11.40 18.08
N LYS A 324 3.59 -10.78 19.26
CA LYS A 324 3.97 -11.49 20.49
C LYS A 324 2.90 -12.47 20.97
N HIS A 325 1.63 -12.08 20.89
CA HIS A 325 0.53 -12.97 21.29
C HIS A 325 0.40 -14.21 20.40
N ARG A 326 0.56 -14.07 19.07
CA ARG A 326 0.54 -15.22 18.15
C ARG A 326 1.69 -16.21 18.37
N THR A 327 2.87 -15.74 18.76
CA THR A 327 4.00 -16.61 19.08
C THR A 327 3.85 -17.34 20.43
N GLN A 328 3.16 -16.74 21.41
CA GLN A 328 2.90 -17.39 22.70
C GLN A 328 1.79 -18.43 22.64
N THR A 329 0.74 -18.21 21.84
CA THR A 329 -0.37 -19.18 21.69
C THR A 329 -0.10 -20.30 20.69
N GLY A 330 0.94 -20.17 19.84
CA GLY A 330 1.34 -21.19 18.87
C GLY A 330 2.45 -22.13 19.35
N GLY A 331 2.91 -21.98 20.61
CA GLY A 331 3.98 -22.79 21.21
C GLY A 331 3.50 -23.82 22.25
N SER A 332 2.18 -24.05 22.34
CA SER A 332 1.56 -25.01 23.25
C SER A 332 0.82 -26.10 22.50
N PHE A 333 1.55 -26.94 21.76
CA PHE A 333 1.14 -28.31 21.38
C PHE A 333 2.40 -29.15 21.19
#